data_AF-A0A661P7V0-F1
#
_entry.id   AF-A0A661P7V0-F1
#
_cell.length_a   1.000
_cell.length_b   1.000
_cell.length_c   1.000
_cell.angle_alpha   90.00
_cell.angle_beta   90.00
_cell.angle_gamma   90.00
#
_symmetry.space_group_name_H-M   'P 1'
#
loop_
_entity.id
_entity.type
_entity.pdbx_description
1 polymer ?
#
loop_
_entity_poly.entity_id
_entity_poly.type
_entity_poly.pdbx_seq_one_letter_code
_entity_poly.pdbx_strand_id
1 'polypeptide(L)'
;MAEPKQLANRARNDLAQALESLQSSPDVPERLLEIAAPIAQSMGILHRVEQTGQAEVATCQQALDNVRNALNALQAVGVSNPAVDNAMEAVAGSLSKLFALSKTVSDAAVARGVAAAAQAPVQPQPAMAPVAAPQPAQQPVAPQVAQPQAAAPVHAAAPAQPLDHTAMAGTPQMAAPAAQAQDQQAGGGTVMMNDGAGPAVGVKDDHVVGMTDAPPP
;
A
#
# COMPACT_ATOMS: atom_id res chain seq x y z
N MET A 1 5.88 -18.66 5.95
CA MET A 1 5.83 -17.66 4.87
C MET A 1 4.77 -16.64 5.27
N ALA A 2 5.07 -15.34 5.22
CA ALA A 2 4.09 -14.31 5.59
C ALA A 2 2.96 -14.29 4.56
N GLU A 3 1.72 -14.16 5.03
CA GLU A 3 0.55 -14.11 4.14
C GLU A 3 0.56 -12.81 3.31
N PRO A 4 0.08 -12.84 2.05
CA PRO A 4 0.07 -11.66 1.18
C PRO A 4 -0.69 -10.48 1.79
N LYS A 5 -1.75 -10.74 2.55
CA LYS A 5 -2.53 -9.73 3.29
C LYS A 5 -1.68 -9.04 4.36
N GLN A 6 -0.88 -9.82 5.11
CA GLN A 6 0.01 -9.29 6.15
C GLN A 6 1.15 -8.46 5.54
N LEU A 7 1.69 -8.90 4.41
CA LEU A 7 2.70 -8.12 3.66
C LEU A 7 2.14 -6.79 3.17
N ALA A 8 0.94 -6.79 2.57
CA ALA A 8 0.28 -5.58 2.10
C ALA A 8 -0.03 -4.61 3.26
N ASN A 9 -0.54 -5.12 4.38
CA ASN A 9 -0.82 -4.31 5.57
C ASN A 9 0.43 -3.63 6.13
N ARG A 10 1.52 -4.38 6.31
CA ARG A 10 2.79 -3.83 6.81
C ARG A 10 3.35 -2.78 5.86
N ALA A 11 3.34 -3.07 4.56
CA ALA A 11 3.81 -2.11 3.54
C ALA A 11 2.99 -0.82 3.53
N ARG A 12 1.67 -0.91 3.73
CA ARG A 12 0.78 0.25 3.85
C ARG A 12 1.08 1.05 5.12
N ASN A 13 1.40 0.38 6.22
CA ASN A 13 1.77 1.04 7.48
C ASN A 13 3.07 1.84 7.34
N ASP A 14 4.09 1.30 6.66
CA ASP A 14 5.32 2.08 6.42
C ASP A 14 5.05 3.29 5.52
N LEU A 15 4.22 3.16 4.48
CA LEU A 15 3.85 4.31 3.63
C LEU A 15 3.09 5.38 4.42
N ALA A 16 2.22 4.98 5.34
CA ALA A 16 1.54 5.91 6.23
C ALA A 16 2.55 6.63 7.15
N GLN A 17 3.53 5.90 7.70
CA GLN A 17 4.60 6.49 8.51
C GLN A 17 5.48 7.46 7.72
N ALA A 18 5.73 7.19 6.43
CA ALA A 18 6.43 8.12 5.55
C ALA A 18 5.65 9.43 5.39
N LEU A 19 4.34 9.36 5.13
CA LEU A 19 3.50 10.55 5.03
C LEU A 19 3.41 11.33 6.35
N GLU A 20 3.26 10.63 7.48
CA GLU A 20 3.25 11.23 8.82
C GLU A 20 4.55 11.99 9.08
N SER A 21 5.69 11.41 8.71
CA SER A 21 7.01 12.05 8.89
C SER A 21 7.09 13.36 8.10
N LEU A 22 6.63 13.34 6.85
CA LEU A 22 6.60 14.54 5.98
C LEU A 22 5.60 15.59 6.47
N GLN A 23 4.46 15.18 7.04
CA GLN A 23 3.41 16.10 7.49
C GLN A 23 3.68 16.67 8.89
N SER A 24 4.42 15.95 9.74
CA SER A 24 4.79 16.38 11.08
C SER A 24 5.79 17.55 11.08
N SER A 25 6.44 17.83 9.95
CA SER A 25 7.49 18.85 9.86
C SER A 25 6.99 20.09 9.12
N PRO A 26 6.96 21.27 9.77
CA PRO A 26 6.42 22.50 9.17
C PRO A 26 7.32 23.10 8.07
N ASP A 27 8.56 22.62 7.93
CA ASP A 27 9.56 23.11 6.98
C ASP A 27 9.55 22.33 5.64
N VAL A 28 8.58 21.42 5.47
CA VAL A 28 8.52 20.53 4.29
C VAL A 28 8.01 21.31 3.07
N PRO A 29 8.81 21.47 2.00
CA PRO A 29 8.41 22.24 0.83
C PRO A 29 7.16 21.67 0.15
N GLU A 30 6.27 22.53 -0.36
CA GLU A 30 4.99 22.11 -1.01
C GLU A 30 5.19 21.16 -2.20
N ARG A 31 6.36 21.16 -2.83
CA ARG A 31 6.74 20.20 -3.88
C ARG A 31 6.69 18.74 -3.39
N LEU A 32 6.83 18.51 -2.08
CA LEU A 32 6.67 17.19 -1.46
C LEU A 32 5.21 16.76 -1.34
N LEU A 33 4.24 17.69 -1.42
CA LEU A 33 2.81 17.34 -1.48
C LEU A 33 2.46 16.63 -2.80
N GLU A 34 3.19 16.92 -3.88
CA GLU A 34 3.00 16.22 -5.17
C GLU A 34 3.35 14.72 -5.08
N ILE A 35 4.18 14.33 -4.10
CA ILE A 35 4.55 12.94 -3.80
C ILE A 35 3.40 12.17 -3.13
N ALA A 36 2.49 12.87 -2.47
CA ALA A 36 1.35 12.23 -1.81
C ALA A 36 0.43 11.50 -2.81
N ALA A 37 0.33 11.99 -4.05
CA ALA A 37 -0.51 11.37 -5.07
C ALA A 37 -0.07 9.94 -5.45
N PRO A 38 1.18 9.67 -5.89
CA PRO A 38 1.63 8.32 -6.16
C PRO A 38 1.63 7.42 -4.92
N ILE A 39 1.91 7.96 -3.71
CA ILE A 39 1.82 7.19 -2.46
C ILE A 39 0.38 6.75 -2.19
N ALA A 40 -0.59 7.65 -2.31
CA ALA A 40 -2.00 7.35 -2.10
C ALA A 40 -2.53 6.30 -3.08
N GLN A 41 -2.12 6.37 -4.35
CA GLN A 41 -2.45 5.35 -5.35
C GLN A 41 -1.90 3.97 -4.95
N SER A 42 -0.65 3.90 -4.49
CA SER A 42 -0.07 2.65 -3.96
C SER A 42 -0.83 2.13 -2.75
N MET A 43 -1.19 2.99 -1.79
CA MET A 43 -1.99 2.58 -0.63
C MET A 43 -3.35 2.03 -1.04
N GLY A 44 -4.01 2.58 -2.06
CA GLY A 44 -5.27 2.07 -2.60
C GLY A 44 -5.13 0.67 -3.21
N ILE A 45 -4.04 0.41 -3.93
CA ILE A 45 -3.74 -0.92 -4.47
C ILE A 45 -3.51 -1.92 -3.34
N LEU A 46 -2.67 -1.57 -2.36
CA LEU A 46 -2.37 -2.44 -1.21
C LEU A 46 -3.62 -2.71 -0.38
N HIS A 47 -4.47 -1.72 -0.16
CA HIS A 47 -5.74 -1.90 0.55
C HIS A 47 -6.65 -2.91 -0.19
N ARG A 48 -6.71 -2.84 -1.52
CA ARG A 48 -7.48 -3.82 -2.30
C ARG A 48 -6.94 -5.23 -2.10
N VAL A 49 -5.62 -5.41 -2.09
CA VAL A 49 -4.97 -6.70 -1.78
C VAL A 49 -5.28 -7.16 -0.35
N GLU A 50 -5.29 -6.26 0.63
CA GLU A 50 -5.69 -6.56 2.01
C GLU A 50 -7.16 -6.98 2.10
N GLN A 51 -8.05 -6.36 1.33
CA GLN A 51 -9.47 -6.66 1.36
C GLN A 51 -9.76 -8.01 0.69
N THR A 52 -9.28 -8.21 -0.54
CA THR A 52 -9.59 -9.39 -1.35
C THR A 52 -8.70 -10.59 -1.01
N GLY A 53 -7.51 -10.35 -0.46
CA GLY A 53 -6.47 -11.38 -0.32
C GLY A 53 -5.89 -11.86 -1.65
N GLN A 54 -6.30 -11.25 -2.76
CA GLN A 54 -5.88 -11.59 -4.11
C GLN A 54 -4.98 -10.46 -4.61
N ALA A 55 -3.72 -10.79 -4.87
CA ALA A 55 -2.78 -9.88 -5.50
C ALA A 55 -2.43 -10.38 -6.90
N GLU A 56 -2.38 -9.46 -7.86
CA GLU A 56 -1.96 -9.74 -9.22
C GLU A 56 -0.59 -9.13 -9.49
N VAL A 57 0.22 -9.80 -10.32
CA VAL A 57 1.58 -9.35 -10.66
C VAL A 57 1.55 -7.92 -11.21
N ALA A 58 0.59 -7.61 -12.09
CA ALA A 58 0.42 -6.27 -12.66
C ALA A 58 0.14 -5.20 -11.59
N THR A 59 -0.75 -5.48 -10.64
CA THR A 59 -1.09 -4.53 -9.56
C THR A 59 0.10 -4.30 -8.62
N CYS A 60 0.87 -5.34 -8.31
CA CYS A 60 2.07 -5.22 -7.49
C CYS A 60 3.17 -4.40 -8.21
N GLN A 61 3.33 -4.58 -9.52
CA GLN A 61 4.27 -3.77 -10.32
C GLN A 61 3.85 -2.30 -10.35
N GLN A 62 2.57 -2.01 -10.59
CA GLN A 62 2.07 -0.64 -10.56
C GLN A 62 2.34 0.05 -9.21
N ALA A 63 2.12 -0.64 -8.09
CA ALA A 63 2.45 -0.11 -6.77
C ALA A 63 3.96 0.11 -6.60
N LEU A 64 4.81 -0.80 -7.08
CA LEU A 64 6.27 -0.63 -7.06
C LEU A 64 6.72 0.60 -7.85
N ASP A 65 6.17 0.82 -9.04
CA ASP A 65 6.54 1.97 -9.87
C ASP A 65 6.12 3.30 -9.23
N ASN A 66 4.92 3.35 -8.65
CA ASN A 66 4.46 4.52 -7.89
C ASN A 66 5.36 4.83 -6.68
N VAL A 67 5.76 3.82 -5.90
CA VAL A 67 6.65 4.01 -4.75
C VAL A 67 8.06 4.40 -5.19
N ARG A 68 8.58 3.85 -6.30
CA ARG A 68 9.87 4.28 -6.88
C ARG A 68 9.84 5.72 -7.37
N ASN A 69 8.76 6.13 -8.03
CA ASN A 69 8.58 7.51 -8.45
C ASN A 69 8.53 8.46 -7.24
N ALA A 70 7.85 8.04 -6.17
CA ALA A 70 7.83 8.80 -4.93
C ALA A 70 9.24 8.92 -4.29
N LEU A 71 10.01 7.83 -4.26
CA LEU A 71 11.40 7.85 -3.76
C LEU A 71 12.30 8.77 -4.61
N ASN A 72 12.19 8.71 -5.93
CA ASN A 72 12.94 9.59 -6.83
C ASN A 72 12.60 11.06 -6.57
N ALA A 73 11.31 11.38 -6.39
CA ALA A 73 10.89 12.73 -6.06
C ALA A 73 11.40 13.19 -4.68
N LEU A 74 11.43 12.32 -3.67
CA LEU A 74 12.01 12.62 -2.35
C LEU A 74 13.51 12.93 -2.46
N GLN A 75 14.24 12.11 -3.24
CA GLN A 75 15.67 12.29 -3.46
C GLN A 75 16.00 13.57 -4.26
N ALA A 76 15.09 14.00 -5.14
CA ALA A 76 15.26 15.21 -5.95
C ALA A 76 15.14 16.52 -5.16
N VAL A 77 14.64 16.51 -3.92
CA VAL A 77 14.51 17.71 -3.09
C VAL A 77 15.89 18.29 -2.71
N GLY A 78 16.93 17.45 -2.59
CA GLY A 78 18.31 17.89 -2.38
C GLY A 78 18.58 18.61 -1.06
N VAL A 79 17.60 18.66 -0.15
CA VAL A 79 17.71 19.28 1.18
C VAL A 79 17.84 18.18 2.23
N SER A 80 18.85 18.29 3.10
CA SER A 80 18.94 17.44 4.29
C SER A 80 17.88 17.87 5.30
N ASN A 81 16.85 17.03 5.45
CA ASN A 81 15.76 17.25 6.39
C ASN A 81 15.45 15.91 7.07
N PRO A 82 15.46 15.83 8.42
CA PRO A 82 15.27 14.57 9.14
C PRO A 82 13.91 13.90 8.84
N ALA A 83 12.89 14.68 8.48
CA ALA A 83 11.61 14.11 8.04
C ALA A 83 11.70 13.41 6.69
N VAL A 84 12.49 13.95 5.76
CA VAL A 84 12.73 13.35 4.45
C VAL A 84 13.58 12.08 4.63
N ASP A 85 14.57 12.09 5.52
CA ASP A 85 15.36 10.90 5.87
C ASP A 85 14.49 9.78 6.46
N ASN A 86 13.63 10.10 7.44
CA ASN A 86 12.68 9.16 8.03
C ASN A 86 11.67 8.64 6.99
N ALA A 87 11.18 9.51 6.10
CA ALA A 87 10.27 9.12 5.03
C ALA A 87 10.96 8.18 4.02
N MET A 88 12.23 8.43 3.68
CA MET A 88 13.01 7.55 2.81
C MET A 88 13.22 6.16 3.44
N GLU A 89 13.51 6.09 4.73
CA GLU A 89 13.65 4.81 5.45
C GLU A 89 12.34 4.02 5.42
N ALA A 90 11.22 4.67 5.74
CA ALA A 90 9.90 4.04 5.70
C ALA A 90 9.50 3.58 4.28
N VAL A 91 9.78 4.39 3.25
CA VAL A 91 9.57 4.03 1.84
C VAL A 91 10.43 2.84 1.43
N ALA A 92 11.71 2.79 1.84
CA ALA A 92 12.58 1.65 1.59
C ALA A 92 12.07 0.37 2.27
N GLY A 93 11.58 0.50 3.50
CA GLY A 93 10.91 -0.56 4.24
C GLY A 93 9.67 -1.09 3.51
N SER A 94 8.88 -0.21 2.89
CA SER A 94 7.72 -0.59 2.08
C SER A 94 8.12 -1.30 0.78
N LEU A 95 9.13 -0.80 0.06
CA LEU A 95 9.62 -1.41 -1.18
C LEU A 95 10.05 -2.87 -0.98
N SER A 96 10.76 -3.14 0.12
CA SER A 96 11.17 -4.52 0.46
C SER A 96 9.97 -5.45 0.64
N LYS A 97 8.89 -4.97 1.26
CA LYS A 97 7.65 -5.73 1.48
C LYS A 97 6.86 -5.91 0.18
N LEU A 98 6.78 -4.89 -0.69
CA LEU A 98 6.16 -4.99 -2.02
C LEU A 98 6.92 -5.96 -2.93
N PHE A 99 8.25 -5.98 -2.86
CA PHE A 99 9.06 -6.95 -3.59
C PHE A 99 8.79 -8.38 -3.11
N ALA A 100 8.74 -8.60 -1.79
CA ALA A 100 8.38 -9.89 -1.23
C ALA A 100 6.97 -10.33 -1.67
N LEU A 101 6.00 -9.41 -1.63
CA LEU A 101 4.63 -9.65 -2.10
C LEU A 101 4.61 -10.01 -3.59
N SER A 102 5.27 -9.24 -4.44
CA SER A 102 5.36 -9.47 -5.89
C SER A 102 5.99 -10.83 -6.20
N LYS A 103 7.03 -11.22 -5.46
CA LYS A 103 7.66 -12.53 -5.59
C LYS A 103 6.72 -13.67 -5.23
N THR A 104 5.99 -13.56 -4.11
CA THR A 104 4.98 -14.56 -3.70
C THR A 104 3.87 -14.70 -4.75
N VAL A 105 3.41 -13.59 -5.31
CA VAL A 105 2.36 -13.59 -6.34
C VAL A 105 2.85 -14.21 -7.65
N SER A 106 4.09 -13.90 -8.04
CA SER A 106 4.71 -14.44 -9.26
C SER A 106 4.91 -15.96 -9.15
N ASP A 107 5.41 -16.45 -8.01
CA ASP A 107 5.57 -17.87 -7.73
C ASP A 107 4.21 -18.62 -7.78
N ALA A 108 3.19 -18.05 -7.14
CA ALA A 108 1.82 -18.57 -7.18
C ALA A 108 1.19 -18.54 -8.58
N ALA A 109 1.59 -17.61 -9.45
CA ALA A 109 1.14 -17.55 -10.84
C ALA A 109 1.81 -18.64 -11.70
N VAL A 110 3.12 -18.87 -11.52
CA VAL A 110 3.84 -19.95 -12.22
C VAL A 110 3.27 -21.31 -11.85
N ALA A 111 3.02 -21.57 -10.56
CA ALA A 111 2.42 -22.83 -10.10
C ALA A 111 1.05 -23.09 -10.75
N ARG A 112 0.21 -22.06 -10.90
CA ARG A 112 -1.09 -22.16 -11.58
C ARG A 112 -0.95 -22.39 -13.09
N GLY A 113 0.04 -21.76 -13.74
CA GLY A 113 0.31 -21.95 -15.17
C GLY A 113 0.74 -23.37 -15.51
N VAL A 114 1.57 -23.99 -14.66
CA VAL A 114 2.02 -25.39 -14.85
C VAL A 114 0.87 -26.39 -14.63
N ALA A 115 -0.02 -26.13 -13.67
CA ALA A 115 -1.19 -26.97 -13.42
C ALA A 115 -2.22 -26.93 -14.58
N ALA A 116 -2.35 -25.79 -15.27
CA ALA A 116 -3.26 -25.65 -16.41
C ALA A 116 -2.75 -26.39 -17.67
N ALA A 117 -1.44 -26.46 -17.89
CA ALA A 117 -0.84 -27.18 -19.02
C ALA A 117 -0.95 -28.72 -18.89
N ALA A 118 -1.10 -29.25 -17.67
CA ALA A 118 -1.21 -30.68 -17.41
C ALA A 118 -2.66 -31.24 -17.57
N GLN A 119 -3.66 -30.38 -17.73
CA GLN A 119 -5.08 -30.77 -17.84
C GLN A 119 -5.67 -30.64 -19.24
N ALA A 120 -4.87 -30.43 -20.29
CA ALA A 120 -5.39 -30.43 -21.65
C ALA A 120 -6.04 -31.80 -21.97
N PRO A 121 -7.39 -31.89 -22.11
CA PRO A 121 -8.04 -33.13 -22.49
C PRO A 121 -7.65 -33.41 -23.95
N VAL A 122 -7.04 -34.57 -24.20
CA VAL A 122 -6.98 -35.15 -25.54
C VAL A 122 -8.41 -35.36 -26.02
N GLN A 123 -8.95 -34.41 -26.77
CA GLN A 123 -10.26 -34.58 -27.40
C GLN A 123 -10.16 -35.75 -28.41
N PRO A 124 -11.02 -36.77 -28.31
CA PRO A 124 -11.10 -37.81 -29.34
C PRO A 124 -11.51 -37.15 -30.65
N GLN A 125 -10.62 -37.21 -31.64
CA GLN A 125 -10.86 -36.74 -32.99
C GLN A 125 -12.06 -37.52 -33.57
N PRO A 126 -13.20 -36.88 -33.89
CA PRO A 126 -14.32 -37.59 -34.51
C PRO A 126 -13.91 -38.06 -35.91
N ALA A 127 -14.03 -39.35 -36.17
CA ALA A 127 -13.87 -39.91 -37.50
C ALA A 127 -14.91 -39.28 -38.46
N MET A 128 -14.41 -38.63 -39.51
CA MET A 128 -15.24 -38.08 -40.59
C MET A 128 -16.04 -39.18 -41.27
N ALA A 129 -17.37 -39.11 -41.18
CA ALA A 129 -18.28 -39.82 -42.08
C ALA A 129 -18.45 -39.04 -43.41
N PRO A 130 -18.72 -39.72 -44.54
CA PRO A 130 -18.82 -39.07 -45.85
C PRO A 130 -20.18 -38.38 -46.08
N VAL A 131 -20.06 -37.18 -46.66
CA VAL A 131 -20.97 -36.36 -47.50
C VAL A 131 -22.42 -36.83 -47.68
N ALA A 132 -23.36 -35.94 -47.34
CA ALA A 132 -24.70 -35.86 -47.92
C ALA A 132 -25.05 -34.41 -48.35
N ALA A 133 -25.74 -34.35 -49.50
CA ALA A 133 -26.18 -33.27 -50.40
C ALA A 133 -26.46 -31.82 -49.91
N PRO A 134 -26.35 -30.83 -50.83
CA PRO A 134 -26.62 -29.41 -50.57
C PRO A 134 -28.11 -29.06 -50.51
N GLN A 135 -28.54 -28.35 -49.47
CA GLN A 135 -29.85 -27.70 -49.41
C GLN A 135 -29.77 -26.24 -49.90
N PRO A 136 -30.76 -25.78 -50.69
CA PRO A 136 -30.77 -24.43 -51.25
C PRO A 136 -31.20 -23.33 -50.26
N ALA A 137 -30.50 -22.21 -50.41
CA ALA A 137 -30.69 -20.84 -49.93
C ALA A 137 -32.05 -20.45 -49.30
N GLN A 138 -31.98 -19.88 -48.09
CA GLN A 138 -32.88 -18.81 -47.66
C GLN A 138 -32.12 -17.48 -47.58
N GLN A 139 -32.75 -16.47 -48.19
CA GLN A 139 -32.25 -15.13 -48.46
C GLN A 139 -32.34 -14.19 -47.24
N PRO A 140 -31.64 -13.04 -47.28
CA PRO A 140 -31.34 -12.19 -46.13
C PRO A 140 -32.45 -11.18 -45.82
N VAL A 141 -32.68 -10.92 -44.52
CA VAL A 141 -33.41 -9.74 -44.07
C VAL A 141 -32.42 -8.62 -43.70
N ALA A 142 -32.74 -7.43 -44.21
CA ALA A 142 -31.94 -6.22 -44.29
C ALA A 142 -31.89 -5.44 -42.94
N PRO A 143 -31.02 -4.41 -42.82
CA PRO A 143 -30.61 -3.78 -41.57
C PRO A 143 -31.55 -2.66 -41.10
N GLN A 144 -31.91 -2.67 -39.81
CA GLN A 144 -32.65 -1.58 -39.17
C GLN A 144 -31.72 -0.61 -38.41
N VAL A 145 -31.55 0.56 -39.05
CA VAL A 145 -31.57 1.94 -38.54
C VAL A 145 -30.75 2.34 -37.31
N ALA A 146 -29.86 3.29 -37.57
CA ALA A 146 -29.19 4.16 -36.60
C ALA A 146 -30.19 4.93 -35.71
N GLN A 147 -29.84 5.07 -34.42
CA GLN A 147 -30.25 6.20 -33.59
C GLN A 147 -29.02 6.83 -32.93
N PRO A 148 -28.58 8.02 -33.37
CA PRO A 148 -27.79 8.92 -32.56
C PRO A 148 -28.73 9.81 -31.76
N GLN A 149 -28.95 9.49 -30.48
CA GLN A 149 -29.66 10.40 -29.57
C GLN A 149 -28.64 11.16 -28.73
N ALA A 150 -28.31 12.35 -29.20
CA ALA A 150 -27.72 13.39 -28.38
C ALA A 150 -28.77 13.88 -27.37
N ALA A 151 -28.51 13.72 -26.08
CA ALA A 151 -29.20 14.45 -25.03
C ALA A 151 -28.14 15.15 -24.16
N ALA A 152 -28.26 16.47 -24.11
CA ALA A 152 -27.43 17.38 -23.33
C ALA A 152 -27.50 17.11 -21.82
N PRO A 153 -26.48 17.52 -21.04
CA PRO A 153 -26.48 17.44 -19.59
C PRO A 153 -27.34 18.56 -19.00
N VAL A 154 -28.32 18.20 -18.18
CA VAL A 154 -29.15 19.16 -17.45
C VAL A 154 -29.65 18.53 -16.14
N HIS A 155 -29.42 19.27 -15.04
CA HIS A 155 -29.78 19.05 -13.62
C HIS A 155 -28.78 18.19 -12.81
N ALA A 156 -28.02 18.72 -11.84
CA ALA A 156 -28.34 19.61 -10.72
C ALA A 156 -29.43 19.05 -9.80
N ALA A 157 -29.03 18.35 -8.73
CA ALA A 157 -29.67 18.41 -7.41
C ALA A 157 -28.92 17.49 -6.42
N ALA A 158 -28.37 18.09 -5.37
CA ALA A 158 -27.92 17.41 -4.17
C ALA A 158 -29.11 16.79 -3.42
N PRO A 159 -28.98 15.58 -2.84
CA PRO A 159 -29.88 15.14 -1.79
C PRO A 159 -29.56 15.92 -0.50
N ALA A 160 -30.49 16.80 -0.15
CA ALA A 160 -30.55 17.48 1.13
C ALA A 160 -30.64 16.47 2.30
N GLN A 161 -29.96 16.84 3.37
CA GLN A 161 -29.99 16.18 4.66
C GLN A 161 -31.40 16.25 5.27
N PRO A 162 -31.89 15.19 5.94
CA PRO A 162 -33.01 15.30 6.85
C PRO A 162 -32.55 15.97 8.16
N LEU A 163 -32.90 17.26 8.29
CA LEU A 163 -32.94 18.02 9.53
C LEU A 163 -34.19 17.61 10.31
N ASP A 164 -34.00 16.77 11.34
CA ASP A 164 -34.96 16.68 12.44
C ASP A 164 -34.49 17.56 13.60
N HIS A 165 -35.46 18.29 14.14
CA HIS A 165 -35.28 19.50 14.93
C HIS A 165 -35.06 19.15 16.39
N THR A 166 -34.20 19.90 17.10
CA THR A 166 -34.54 20.50 18.41
C THR A 166 -33.49 21.56 18.75
N ALA A 167 -33.92 22.82 18.68
CA ALA A 167 -33.24 23.98 19.23
C ALA A 167 -33.76 24.25 20.66
N MET A 168 -32.86 24.36 21.64
CA MET A 168 -32.93 25.26 22.80
C MET A 168 -31.47 25.56 23.18
N ALA A 169 -30.93 26.75 22.92
CA ALA A 169 -31.03 27.95 23.75
C ALA A 169 -30.58 27.70 25.20
N GLY A 170 -29.35 28.12 25.53
CA GLY A 170 -28.87 28.15 26.92
C GLY A 170 -27.35 28.22 27.08
N THR A 171 -26.82 29.46 27.07
CA THR A 171 -25.82 30.07 27.96
C THR A 171 -24.65 29.24 28.56
N PRO A 172 -23.39 29.77 28.58
CA PRO A 172 -22.22 29.09 29.11
C PRO A 172 -22.21 29.07 30.65
N GLN A 173 -21.89 27.93 31.27
CA GLN A 173 -21.67 27.83 32.71
C GLN A 173 -20.47 26.95 33.05
N MET A 174 -19.44 27.65 33.52
CA MET A 174 -18.31 27.22 34.35
C MET A 174 -18.77 26.31 35.50
N ALA A 175 -18.13 25.15 35.72
CA ALA A 175 -17.97 24.51 37.03
C ALA A 175 -17.03 23.29 36.98
N ALA A 176 -15.90 23.39 37.67
CA ALA A 176 -15.19 22.24 38.25
C ALA A 176 -15.99 21.70 39.46
N PRO A 177 -15.93 20.39 39.76
CA PRO A 177 -15.23 19.92 40.97
C PRO A 177 -14.43 18.62 40.69
N ALA A 178 -13.19 18.48 41.16
CA ALA A 178 -12.78 18.01 42.51
C ALA A 178 -13.05 16.52 42.80
N ALA A 179 -11.94 15.77 42.89
CA ALA A 179 -11.64 14.69 43.85
C ALA A 179 -12.61 13.49 43.98
N GLN A 180 -12.15 12.33 43.52
CA GLN A 180 -12.22 11.11 44.34
C GLN A 180 -10.90 10.35 44.27
N ALA A 181 -10.21 10.36 45.41
CA ALA A 181 -9.05 9.57 45.74
C ALA A 181 -9.48 8.39 46.64
N GLN A 182 -8.67 7.32 46.59
CA GLN A 182 -8.47 6.28 47.62
C GLN A 182 -9.60 5.29 47.87
N ASP A 183 -9.34 3.98 47.65
CA ASP A 183 -9.06 3.03 48.75
C ASP A 183 -8.73 1.60 48.23
N GLN A 184 -7.92 0.85 48.99
CA GLN A 184 -7.45 -0.54 48.83
C GLN A 184 -6.34 -0.79 47.78
N GLN A 185 -5.04 -0.83 48.10
CA GLN A 185 -4.28 -1.30 49.28
C GLN A 185 -4.52 -2.78 49.65
N ALA A 186 -3.60 -3.67 49.24
CA ALA A 186 -2.77 -4.50 50.14
C ALA A 186 -2.37 -5.86 49.52
N GLY A 187 -1.07 -6.17 49.63
CA GLY A 187 -0.50 -7.52 49.54
C GLY A 187 0.05 -7.86 48.15
N GLY A 188 1.31 -8.20 47.95
CA GLY A 188 2.38 -8.58 48.85
C GLY A 188 3.31 -9.54 48.08
N GLY A 189 4.62 -9.38 48.21
CA GLY A 189 5.65 -10.25 47.62
C GLY A 189 5.84 -10.00 46.11
N THR A 190 7.04 -9.84 45.57
CA THR A 190 8.31 -10.48 45.94
C THR A 190 9.45 -9.59 45.46
N VAL A 191 10.26 -9.12 46.41
CA VAL A 191 11.67 -8.84 46.20
C VAL A 191 12.37 -10.18 46.12
N MET A 192 13.09 -10.49 45.04
CA MET A 192 14.43 -11.11 45.08
C MET A 192 15.06 -11.12 43.68
N MET A 193 16.24 -10.49 43.62
CA MET A 193 17.44 -10.85 42.86
C MET A 193 17.26 -11.50 41.47
N ASN A 194 17.72 -10.81 40.43
CA ASN A 194 18.68 -11.46 39.55
C ASN A 194 19.85 -10.54 39.23
N ASP A 195 20.95 -10.95 39.83
CA ASP A 195 22.33 -10.55 39.61
C ASP A 195 22.76 -10.95 38.19
N GLY A 196 23.83 -10.34 37.69
CA GLY A 196 24.69 -11.06 36.75
C GLY A 196 24.80 -10.49 35.34
N ALA A 197 25.96 -9.87 35.14
CA ALA A 197 26.80 -10.00 33.95
C ALA A 197 26.44 -9.17 32.71
N GLY A 198 27.06 -7.99 32.65
CA GLY A 198 27.66 -7.55 31.39
C GLY A 198 28.75 -8.52 30.93
N PRO A 199 29.12 -8.45 29.65
CA PRO A 199 30.55 -8.34 29.39
C PRO A 199 30.91 -7.30 28.34
N ALA A 200 32.04 -6.64 28.65
CA ALA A 200 33.10 -6.26 27.73
C ALA A 200 32.76 -5.26 26.62
N VAL A 201 32.90 -3.98 26.99
CA VAL A 201 33.47 -2.95 26.15
C VAL A 201 34.89 -3.40 25.74
N GLY A 202 35.01 -3.94 24.52
CA GLY A 202 36.28 -4.21 23.88
C GLY A 202 36.72 -3.00 23.05
N VAL A 203 37.36 -2.04 23.70
CA VAL A 203 38.23 -1.06 23.03
C VAL A 203 39.40 -1.84 22.44
N LYS A 204 39.47 -1.91 21.11
CA LYS A 204 40.70 -2.18 20.38
C LYS A 204 41.09 -0.89 19.68
N ASP A 205 41.86 -0.10 20.42
CA ASP A 205 42.98 0.65 19.89
C ASP A 205 43.88 -0.25 19.01
N ASP A 206 44.60 0.40 18.09
CA ASP A 206 45.64 -0.11 17.20
C ASP A 206 45.19 -0.50 15.77
N HIS A 207 45.19 0.50 14.86
CA HIS A 207 46.27 0.54 13.87
C HIS A 207 46.50 1.94 13.30
N VAL A 208 47.78 2.17 13.06
CA VAL A 208 48.45 3.41 12.69
C VAL A 208 48.65 3.46 11.15
N VAL A 209 48.98 4.65 10.63
CA VAL A 209 49.69 4.93 9.36
C VAL A 209 48.90 5.01 8.05
N GLY A 210 49.09 6.14 7.34
CA GLY A 210 48.81 6.31 5.91
C GLY A 210 48.25 7.71 5.60
N MET A 211 48.95 8.78 5.94
CA MET A 211 49.90 9.46 5.05
C MET A 211 49.22 10.00 3.78
N THR A 212 49.06 11.32 3.78
CA THR A 212 48.73 12.21 2.67
C THR A 212 49.41 11.81 1.35
N ASP A 213 48.65 11.65 0.27
CA ASP A 213 49.18 11.73 -1.09
C ASP A 213 48.38 12.78 -1.86
N ALA A 214 49.06 13.88 -2.17
CA ALA A 214 48.60 14.96 -3.02
C ALA A 214 49.09 14.69 -4.46
N PRO A 215 48.29 14.97 -5.50
CA PRO A 215 48.74 14.79 -6.87
C PRO A 215 49.69 15.93 -7.31
N PRO A 216 50.79 15.63 -8.04
CA PRO A 216 51.64 16.64 -8.67
C PRO A 216 51.05 17.16 -9.99
N PRO A 217 51.55 18.32 -10.51
CA PRO A 217 50.97 19.05 -11.64
C PRO A 217 51.14 18.39 -13.01
#